data_AF-S7QKF3-F1
#
_entry.id   AF-S7QKF3-F1
#
_cell.length_a   1.000
_cell.length_b   1.000
_cell.length_c   1.000
_cell.angle_alpha   90.00
_cell.angle_beta   90.00
_cell.angle_gamma   90.00
#
_symmetry.space_group_name_H-M   'P 1'
#
loop_
_entity.id
_entity.type
_entity.pdbx_description
1 polymer ?
#
loop_
_entity_poly.entity_id
_entity_poly.type
_entity_poly.pdbx_seq_one_letter_code
_entity_poly.pdbx_strand_id
1 'polypeptide(L)'
;MWSKGDGGLVKLYPQYAYWDVAPNSAEMLLVAGAMVIFAGLTWLMTGSPFGLVFSGKLACAILVANIVHDVYRHLFRDAERTKAMKTTVSGIPWVAAVLESSLIRMASEGGRVIGILERGEAYVLGKRFDWFTGRAGKAPQMEERKNTLQRFSMVMVLMAIATLY
;
A
#
# COMPACT_ATOMS: atom_id res chain seq x y z
N MET A 1 16.84 1.40 -2.44
CA MET A 1 15.56 1.40 -1.70
C MET A 1 15.83 0.93 -0.27
N TRP A 2 15.42 1.70 0.73
CA TRP A 2 15.78 1.46 2.14
C TRP A 2 15.13 0.19 2.73
N SER A 3 13.87 -0.10 2.41
CA SER A 3 13.10 -1.21 2.99
C SER A 3 13.26 -2.56 2.29
N LYS A 4 14.20 -2.68 1.35
CA LYS A 4 14.36 -3.90 0.53
C LYS A 4 14.78 -5.13 1.33
N GLY A 5 15.57 -4.93 2.38
CA GLY A 5 15.97 -5.98 3.32
C GLY A 5 14.81 -6.47 4.18
N ASP A 6 13.90 -5.58 4.60
CA ASP A 6 12.80 -5.88 5.55
C ASP A 6 11.89 -7.02 5.06
N GLY A 7 11.70 -7.14 3.74
CA GLY A 7 10.87 -8.21 3.17
C GLY A 7 11.37 -9.62 3.56
N GLY A 8 12.66 -9.78 3.86
CA GLY A 8 13.25 -11.07 4.25
C GLY A 8 12.86 -11.51 5.66
N LEU A 9 12.43 -10.58 6.52
CA LEU A 9 12.06 -10.88 7.92
C LEU A 9 10.89 -11.86 8.01
N VAL A 10 9.95 -11.79 7.04
CA VAL A 10 8.79 -12.69 6.98
C VAL A 10 9.20 -14.16 6.82
N LYS A 11 10.27 -14.42 6.06
CA LYS A 11 10.81 -15.76 5.85
C LYS A 11 11.79 -16.17 6.95
N LEU A 12 12.61 -15.24 7.42
CA LEU A 12 13.61 -15.49 8.46
C LEU A 12 12.96 -15.80 9.82
N TYR A 13 11.84 -15.14 10.13
CA TYR A 13 11.13 -15.28 11.39
C TYR A 13 9.61 -15.47 11.17
N PRO A 14 9.20 -16.62 10.61
CA PRO A 14 7.80 -16.87 10.26
C PRO A 14 6.85 -16.85 11.46
N GLN A 15 7.35 -17.14 12.67
CA GLN A 15 6.59 -17.07 13.92
C GLN A 15 6.16 -15.64 14.30
N TYR A 16 6.82 -14.62 13.76
CA TYR A 16 6.47 -13.21 13.93
C TYR A 16 5.84 -12.63 12.67
N ALA A 17 5.39 -13.47 11.73
CA ALA A 17 4.68 -13.04 10.54
C ALA A 17 3.19 -13.38 10.62
N TYR A 18 2.35 -12.54 10.03
CA TYR A 18 0.91 -12.78 9.93
C TYR A 18 0.41 -12.48 8.52
N TRP A 19 -0.64 -13.19 8.10
CA TRP A 19 -1.38 -12.85 6.89
C TRP A 19 -2.19 -11.59 7.11
N ASP A 20 -2.04 -10.62 6.21
CA ASP A 20 -2.87 -9.43 6.22
C ASP A 20 -4.28 -9.73 5.66
N VAL A 21 -5.23 -8.83 5.93
CA VAL A 21 -6.62 -8.96 5.46
C VAL A 21 -6.81 -8.48 4.02
N ALA A 22 -5.86 -7.70 3.50
CA ALA A 22 -5.88 -7.14 2.16
C ALA A 22 -4.45 -6.85 1.66
N PRO A 23 -4.22 -6.75 0.33
CA PRO A 23 -2.93 -6.38 -0.21
C PRO A 23 -2.58 -4.93 0.14
N ASN A 24 -1.29 -4.66 0.32
CA ASN A 24 -0.79 -3.29 0.51
C ASN A 24 -0.70 -2.55 -0.83
N SER A 25 -0.27 -1.28 -0.80
CA SER A 25 -0.24 -0.46 -2.02
C SER A 25 0.72 -1.00 -3.07
N ALA A 26 1.88 -1.53 -2.66
CA ALA A 26 2.87 -2.08 -3.58
C ALA A 26 2.43 -3.41 -4.20
N GLU A 27 1.78 -4.28 -3.42
CA GLU A 27 1.19 -5.53 -3.93
C GLU A 27 0.07 -5.24 -4.92
N MET A 28 -0.79 -4.25 -4.63
CA MET A 28 -1.82 -3.81 -5.58
C MET A 28 -1.21 -3.21 -6.85
N LEU A 29 -0.15 -2.40 -6.73
CA LEU A 29 0.56 -1.83 -7.88
C LEU A 29 1.29 -2.90 -8.70
N LEU A 30 1.80 -3.96 -8.07
CA LEU A 30 2.37 -5.12 -8.75
C LEU A 30 1.32 -5.81 -9.62
N VAL A 31 0.11 -6.02 -9.08
CA VAL A 31 -1.02 -6.55 -9.84
C VAL A 31 -1.39 -5.61 -11.00
N ALA A 32 -1.52 -4.31 -10.74
CA ALA A 32 -1.82 -3.32 -11.78
C ALA A 32 -0.74 -3.32 -12.89
N GLY A 33 0.54 -3.41 -12.53
CA GLY A 33 1.65 -3.50 -13.48
C GLY A 33 1.60 -4.77 -14.33
N ALA A 34 1.30 -5.92 -13.72
CA ALA A 34 1.08 -7.16 -14.46
C ALA A 34 -0.11 -7.02 -15.43
N MET A 35 -1.20 -6.41 -14.99
CA MET A 35 -2.36 -6.15 -15.85
C MET A 35 -2.02 -5.24 -17.03
N VAL A 36 -1.18 -4.21 -16.86
CA VAL A 36 -0.70 -3.38 -17.97
C VAL A 36 0.06 -4.21 -19.00
N ILE A 37 0.94 -5.11 -18.57
CA ILE A 37 1.71 -5.98 -19.49
C ILE A 37 0.75 -6.87 -20.29
N PHE A 38 -0.18 -7.55 -19.62
CA PHE A 38 -1.17 -8.39 -20.29
C PHE A 38 -2.08 -7.58 -21.21
N ALA A 39 -2.54 -6.42 -20.77
CA ALA A 39 -3.38 -5.53 -21.56
C ALA A 39 -2.66 -4.95 -22.79
N GLY A 40 -1.35 -4.71 -22.69
CA GLY A 40 -0.54 -4.30 -23.83
C GLY A 40 -0.48 -5.40 -24.90
N LEU A 41 -0.27 -6.65 -24.48
CA LEU A 41 -0.29 -7.80 -25.39
C LEU A 41 -1.66 -7.99 -26.05
N THR A 42 -2.76 -7.89 -25.28
CA THR A 42 -4.10 -8.02 -25.85
C THR A 42 -4.45 -6.85 -26.76
N TRP A 43 -3.99 -5.63 -26.46
CA TRP A 43 -4.15 -4.49 -27.35
C TRP A 43 -3.45 -4.70 -28.69
N LEU A 44 -2.23 -5.23 -28.70
CA LEU A 44 -1.52 -5.56 -29.94
C LEU A 44 -2.27 -6.59 -30.80
N MET A 45 -3.00 -7.52 -30.18
CA MET A 45 -3.74 -8.57 -30.89
C MET A 45 -5.14 -8.13 -31.33
N THR A 46 -5.81 -7.27 -30.57
CA THR A 46 -7.24 -6.96 -30.74
C THR A 46 -7.53 -5.51 -31.10
N GLY A 47 -6.56 -4.61 -30.94
CA GLY A 47 -6.75 -3.16 -31.03
C GLY A 47 -7.57 -2.54 -29.89
N SER A 48 -8.09 -3.33 -28.95
CA SER A 48 -8.96 -2.83 -27.87
C SER A 48 -8.16 -2.17 -26.74
N PRO A 49 -8.40 -0.88 -26.42
CA PRO A 49 -7.67 -0.19 -25.35
C PRO A 49 -8.23 -0.50 -23.95
N PHE A 50 -9.31 -1.26 -23.85
CA PHE A 50 -10.06 -1.47 -22.59
C PHE A 50 -9.16 -1.91 -21.43
N GLY A 51 -8.31 -2.91 -21.65
CA GLY A 51 -7.42 -3.43 -20.59
C GLY A 51 -6.41 -2.39 -20.11
N LEU A 52 -5.87 -1.57 -21.02
CA LEU A 52 -4.90 -0.52 -20.69
C LEU A 52 -5.58 0.59 -19.90
N VAL A 53 -6.77 1.03 -20.34
CA VAL A 53 -7.58 2.03 -19.64
C VAL A 53 -7.95 1.53 -18.25
N PHE A 54 -8.41 0.28 -18.13
CA PHE A 54 -8.76 -0.31 -16.84
C PHE A 54 -7.56 -0.37 -15.88
N SER A 55 -6.40 -0.83 -16.36
CA SER A 55 -5.18 -0.94 -15.56
C SER A 55 -4.65 0.42 -15.13
N GLY A 56 -4.74 1.43 -16.01
CA GLY A 56 -4.42 2.81 -15.68
C GLY A 56 -5.35 3.38 -14.61
N LYS A 57 -6.67 3.19 -14.76
CA LYS A 57 -7.67 3.57 -13.73
C LYS A 57 -7.36 2.89 -12.39
N LEU A 58 -6.98 1.61 -12.39
CA LEU A 58 -6.58 0.89 -11.18
C LEU A 58 -5.34 1.48 -10.51
N ALA A 59 -4.28 1.76 -11.26
CA ALA A 59 -3.07 2.39 -10.73
C ALA A 59 -3.37 3.77 -10.10
N CYS A 60 -4.19 4.59 -10.78
CA CYS A 60 -4.64 5.88 -10.24
C CYS A 60 -5.48 5.70 -8.97
N ALA A 61 -6.44 4.77 -8.95
CA ALA A 61 -7.28 4.49 -7.79
C ALA A 61 -6.44 4.05 -6.59
N ILE A 62 -5.41 3.21 -6.79
CA ILE A 62 -4.49 2.78 -5.73
C ILE A 62 -3.76 3.99 -5.12
N LEU A 63 -3.19 4.87 -5.96
CA LEU A 63 -2.48 6.07 -5.49
C LEU A 63 -3.41 7.00 -4.71
N VAL A 64 -4.55 7.36 -5.31
CA VAL A 64 -5.52 8.29 -4.71
C VAL A 64 -6.08 7.73 -3.40
N ALA A 65 -6.51 6.47 -3.38
CA ALA A 65 -7.06 5.85 -2.17
C ALA A 65 -6.05 5.86 -1.00
N ASN A 66 -4.79 5.54 -1.29
CA ASN A 66 -3.74 5.49 -0.27
C ASN A 66 -3.43 6.89 0.29
N ILE A 67 -3.28 7.89 -0.58
CA ILE A 67 -3.00 9.26 -0.17
C ILE A 67 -4.18 9.84 0.61
N VAL A 68 -5.41 9.72 0.08
CA VAL A 68 -6.61 10.26 0.74
C VAL A 68 -6.83 9.57 2.09
N HIS A 69 -6.63 8.26 2.18
CA HIS A 69 -6.73 7.54 3.45
C HIS A 69 -5.71 8.03 4.48
N ASP A 70 -4.44 8.20 4.09
CA ASP A 70 -3.40 8.68 4.99
C ASP A 70 -3.62 10.13 5.42
N VAL A 71 -4.08 11.00 4.51
CA VAL A 71 -4.50 12.37 4.82
C VAL A 71 -5.66 12.35 5.83
N TYR A 72 -6.69 11.56 5.59
CA TYR A 72 -7.81 11.40 6.51
C TYR A 72 -7.33 10.91 7.89
N ARG A 73 -6.47 9.89 7.89
CA ARG A 73 -5.92 9.28 9.11
C ARG A 73 -5.15 10.28 9.94
N HIS A 74 -4.22 11.02 9.31
CA HIS A 74 -3.29 11.87 10.03
C HIS A 74 -3.83 13.27 10.34
N LEU A 75 -4.71 13.83 9.50
CA LEU A 75 -5.24 15.18 9.72
C LEU A 75 -6.56 15.19 10.50
N PHE A 76 -7.31 14.08 10.51
CA PHE A 76 -8.64 14.03 11.12
C PHE A 76 -8.79 12.91 12.15
N ARG A 77 -8.68 11.64 11.73
CA ARG A 77 -8.99 10.51 12.60
C ARG A 77 -8.08 10.42 13.83
N ASP A 78 -6.78 10.55 13.61
CA ASP A 78 -5.74 10.36 14.60
C ASP A 78 -4.91 11.64 14.82
N ALA A 79 -5.51 12.81 14.56
CA ALA A 79 -4.84 14.12 14.67
C ALA A 79 -4.27 14.40 16.07
N GLU A 80 -4.84 13.79 17.12
CA GLU A 80 -4.33 13.91 18.49
C GLU A 80 -2.97 13.21 18.67
N ARG A 81 -2.69 12.14 17.93
CA ARG A 81 -1.41 11.39 18.06
C ARG A 81 -0.21 12.25 17.68
N THR A 82 -0.41 13.23 16.81
CA THR A 82 0.65 14.08 16.30
C THR A 82 0.90 15.28 17.21
N LYS A 83 0.00 15.58 18.16
CA LYS A 83 0.22 16.65 19.16
C LYS A 83 1.37 16.34 20.12
N ALA A 84 1.66 15.07 20.37
CA ALA A 84 2.78 14.64 21.20
C ALA A 84 4.13 14.68 20.45
N MET A 85 4.13 14.89 19.13
CA MET A 85 5.37 14.95 18.35
C MET A 85 6.09 16.28 18.58
N LYS A 86 7.38 16.20 18.91
CA LYS A 86 8.27 17.37 18.93
C LYS A 86 8.66 17.75 17.50
N THR A 87 7.89 18.62 16.86
CA THR A 87 8.11 19.08 15.48
C THR A 87 7.95 20.59 15.37
N THR A 88 8.71 21.22 14.47
CA THR A 88 8.56 22.63 14.09
C THR A 88 7.62 22.82 12.90
N VAL A 89 7.21 21.72 12.25
CA VAL A 89 6.33 21.72 11.07
C VAL A 89 4.87 21.83 11.51
N SER A 90 4.17 22.85 11.04
CA SER A 90 2.75 23.11 11.34
C SER A 90 2.01 23.69 10.14
N GLY A 91 0.67 23.82 10.20
CA GLY A 91 -0.14 24.47 9.16
C GLY A 91 -0.07 23.77 7.79
N ILE A 92 0.11 24.56 6.72
CA ILE A 92 0.22 24.03 5.33
C ILE A 92 1.44 23.11 5.16
N PRO A 93 2.66 23.44 5.66
CA PRO A 93 3.78 22.51 5.67
C PRO A 93 3.48 21.15 6.30
N TRP A 94 2.62 21.10 7.32
CA TRP A 94 2.21 19.83 7.92
C TRP A 94 1.37 18.98 6.96
N VAL A 95 0.46 19.59 6.21
CA VAL A 95 -0.31 18.90 5.17
C VAL A 95 0.62 18.34 4.09
N ALA A 96 1.61 19.11 3.66
CA ALA A 96 2.61 18.66 2.69
C ALA A 96 3.42 17.46 3.24
N ALA A 97 3.84 17.51 4.51
CA ALA A 97 4.53 16.40 5.16
C ALA A 97 3.67 15.13 5.24
N VAL A 98 2.36 15.25 5.48
CA VAL A 98 1.44 14.09 5.46
C VAL A 98 1.33 13.50 4.06
N LEU A 99 1.21 14.33 3.02
CA LEU A 99 1.18 13.87 1.62
C LEU A 99 2.49 13.14 1.26
N GLU A 100 3.64 13.74 1.58
CA GLU A 100 4.95 13.14 1.36
C GLU A 100 5.10 11.81 2.12
N SER A 101 4.67 11.76 3.39
CA SER A 101 4.72 10.54 4.20
C SER A 101 3.95 9.38 3.57
N SER A 102 2.84 9.68 2.88
CA SER A 102 2.04 8.70 2.15
C SER A 102 2.86 8.07 1.01
N LEU A 103 3.56 8.91 0.24
CA LEU A 103 4.44 8.47 -0.84
C LEU A 103 5.64 7.67 -0.31
N ILE A 104 6.25 8.12 0.78
CA ILE A 104 7.37 7.41 1.43
C ILE A 104 6.91 6.03 1.91
N ARG A 105 5.71 5.92 2.51
CA ARG A 105 5.15 4.63 2.93
C ARG A 105 4.95 3.70 1.74
N MET A 106 4.36 4.18 0.65
CA MET A 106 4.15 3.37 -0.56
C MET A 106 5.48 2.93 -1.18
N ALA A 107 6.49 3.80 -1.23
CA ALA A 107 7.84 3.46 -1.69
C ALA A 107 8.52 2.42 -0.76
N SER A 108 8.30 2.53 0.55
CA SER A 108 8.77 1.56 1.54
C SER A 108 8.10 0.18 1.36
N GLU A 109 6.80 0.13 1.11
CA GLU A 109 6.10 -1.10 0.74
C GLU A 109 6.65 -1.67 -0.57
N GLY A 110 6.93 -0.81 -1.56
CA GLY A 110 7.53 -1.18 -2.85
C GLY A 110 8.90 -1.84 -2.69
N GLY A 111 9.76 -1.27 -1.84
CA GLY A 111 11.07 -1.85 -1.55
C GLY A 111 10.96 -3.27 -0.97
N ARG A 112 10.01 -3.50 -0.07
CA ARG A 112 9.75 -4.83 0.52
C ARG A 112 9.30 -5.84 -0.53
N VAL A 113 8.35 -5.46 -1.39
CA VAL A 113 7.87 -6.31 -2.49
C VAL A 113 9.00 -6.65 -3.45
N ILE A 114 9.81 -5.66 -3.86
CA ILE A 114 10.97 -5.89 -4.73
C ILE A 114 11.96 -6.86 -4.08
N GLY A 115 12.28 -6.66 -2.80
CA GLY A 115 13.16 -7.57 -2.06
C GLY A 115 12.65 -9.01 -2.04
N ILE A 116 11.34 -9.20 -1.82
CA ILE A 116 10.70 -10.52 -1.86
C ILE A 116 10.82 -11.15 -3.25
N LEU A 117 10.53 -10.38 -4.31
CA LEU A 117 10.57 -10.87 -5.70
C LEU A 117 11.99 -11.25 -6.13
N GLU A 118 12.99 -10.41 -5.85
CA GLU A 118 14.38 -10.69 -6.22
C GLU A 118 14.97 -11.93 -5.54
N ARG A 119 14.48 -12.29 -4.35
CA ARG A 119 14.89 -13.52 -3.65
C ARG A 119 14.09 -14.75 -4.09
N GLY A 120 13.15 -14.61 -5.02
CA GLY A 120 12.26 -15.71 -5.44
C GLY A 120 11.26 -16.13 -4.35
N GLU A 121 10.95 -15.24 -3.41
CA GLU A 121 10.13 -15.53 -2.23
C GLU A 121 8.67 -15.13 -2.43
N ALA A 122 8.16 -15.09 -3.66
CA ALA A 122 6.83 -14.57 -3.98
C ALA A 122 5.68 -15.22 -3.18
N TYR A 123 5.87 -16.46 -2.70
CA TYR A 123 4.91 -17.17 -1.83
C TYR A 123 4.71 -16.50 -0.44
N VAL A 124 5.56 -15.55 -0.04
CA VAL A 124 5.38 -14.77 1.20
C VAL A 124 4.69 -13.42 0.99
N LEU A 125 4.34 -13.05 -0.26
CA LEU A 125 3.49 -11.89 -0.51
C LEU A 125 2.16 -12.00 0.26
N GLY A 126 1.61 -10.88 0.69
CA GLY A 126 0.42 -10.82 1.55
C GLY A 126 0.69 -11.06 3.04
N LYS A 127 1.90 -11.49 3.42
CA LYS A 127 2.31 -11.53 4.82
C LYS A 127 2.93 -10.20 5.27
N ARG A 128 2.84 -9.92 6.56
CA ARG A 128 3.45 -8.78 7.24
C ARG A 128 4.29 -9.28 8.41
N PHE A 129 5.39 -8.62 8.66
CA PHE A 129 6.21 -8.85 9.84
C PHE A 129 5.65 -8.04 11.02
N ASP A 130 5.50 -8.68 12.18
CA ASP A 130 5.16 -8.02 13.44
C ASP A 130 6.42 -7.37 14.03
N TRP A 131 6.55 -6.06 13.80
CA TRP A 131 7.64 -5.25 14.33
C TRP A 131 7.74 -5.25 15.85
N PHE A 132 6.66 -5.60 16.56
CA PHE A 132 6.67 -5.70 18.01
C PHE A 132 6.93 -7.11 18.51
N THR A 133 6.98 -8.13 17.64
CA THR A 133 7.25 -9.54 18.02
C THR A 133 6.36 -10.02 19.18
N GLY A 134 5.10 -9.59 19.19
CA GLY A 134 4.13 -9.88 20.25
C GLY A 134 4.23 -9.03 21.53
N ARG A 135 5.25 -8.17 21.68
CA ARG A 135 5.48 -7.38 22.91
C ARG A 135 4.44 -6.29 23.14
N ALA A 136 3.84 -5.75 22.08
CA ALA A 136 2.79 -4.72 22.15
C ALA A 136 1.37 -5.32 22.06
N GLY A 137 1.25 -6.64 22.25
CA GLY A 137 0.00 -7.37 22.05
C GLY A 137 -0.48 -7.33 20.60
N LYS A 138 -1.78 -7.55 20.38
CA LYS A 138 -2.39 -7.61 19.04
C LYS A 138 -2.84 -6.24 18.50
N ALA A 139 -2.85 -5.20 19.33
CA ALA A 139 -3.41 -3.90 18.95
C ALA A 139 -2.73 -3.28 17.71
N PRO A 140 -1.38 -3.25 17.58
CA PRO A 140 -0.74 -2.72 16.38
C PRO A 140 -1.09 -3.51 15.10
N GLN A 141 -1.14 -4.84 15.19
CA GLN A 141 -1.50 -5.69 14.06
C GLN A 141 -2.96 -5.47 13.63
N MET A 142 -3.88 -5.34 14.60
CA MET A 142 -5.30 -5.07 14.33
C MET A 142 -5.50 -3.69 13.71
N GLU A 143 -4.76 -2.69 14.19
CA GLU A 143 -4.79 -1.35 13.61
C GLU A 143 -4.28 -1.34 12.17
N GLU A 144 -3.16 -2.02 11.89
CA GLU A 144 -2.63 -2.11 10.53
C GLU A 144 -3.61 -2.82 9.60
N ARG A 145 -4.18 -3.97 10.02
CA ARG A 145 -5.22 -4.69 9.27
C ARG A 145 -6.42 -3.80 8.96
N LYS A 146 -6.89 -3.01 9.93
CA LYS A 146 -7.98 -2.05 9.73
C LYS A 146 -7.59 -1.00 8.70
N ASN A 147 -6.39 -0.44 8.77
CA ASN A 147 -5.91 0.56 7.82
C ASN A 147 -5.74 -0.03 6.41
N THR A 148 -5.21 -1.25 6.28
CA THR A 148 -5.08 -1.93 4.99
C THR A 148 -6.44 -2.24 4.37
N LEU A 149 -7.39 -2.73 5.17
CA LEU A 149 -8.75 -2.96 4.70
C LEU A 149 -9.42 -1.67 4.23
N GLN A 150 -9.31 -0.58 4.99
CA GLN A 150 -9.88 0.71 4.59
C GLN A 150 -9.29 1.23 3.27
N ARG A 151 -7.96 1.16 3.11
CA ARG A 151 -7.28 1.54 1.85
C ARG A 151 -7.77 0.68 0.68
N PHE A 152 -7.83 -0.64 0.85
CA PHE A 152 -8.31 -1.55 -0.17
C PHE A 152 -9.78 -1.31 -0.54
N SER A 153 -10.66 -1.15 0.44
CA SER A 153 -12.07 -0.81 0.20
C SER A 153 -12.23 0.51 -0.55
N MET A 154 -11.42 1.52 -0.24
CA MET A 154 -11.41 2.78 -1.00
C MET A 154 -10.98 2.58 -2.45
N VAL A 155 -9.97 1.74 -2.73
CA VAL A 155 -9.60 1.38 -4.11
C VAL A 155 -10.78 0.75 -4.84
N MET A 156 -11.48 -0.20 -4.21
CA MET A 156 -12.64 -0.87 -4.82
C MET A 156 -13.78 0.10 -5.13
N VAL A 157 -14.07 1.05 -4.23
CA VAL A 157 -15.10 2.08 -4.44
C VAL A 157 -14.69 3.03 -5.56
N LEU A 158 -13.44 3.52 -5.57
CA LEU A 158 -12.93 4.38 -6.64
C LEU A 158 -12.96 3.67 -7.99
N MET A 159 -12.62 2.38 -8.03
CA MET A 159 -12.70 1.58 -9.25
C MET A 159 -14.13 1.42 -9.73
N ALA A 160 -15.07 1.09 -8.85
CA ALA A 160 -16.48 0.99 -9.21
C ALA A 160 -16.99 2.30 -9.83
N ILE A 161 -16.68 3.44 -9.21
CA ILE A 161 -17.03 4.77 -9.75
C ILE A 161 -16.34 5.01 -11.09
N ALA A 162 -15.04 4.76 -11.19
CA ALA A 162 -14.25 5.00 -12.38
C ALA A 162 -14.63 4.09 -13.56
N THR A 163 -15.30 2.96 -13.32
CA THR A 163 -15.79 2.07 -14.39
C THR A 163 -17.19 2.42 -14.90
N LEU A 164 -17.95 3.23 -14.16
CA LEU A 164 -19.29 3.69 -14.59
C LEU A 164 -19.22 4.80 -15.66
N TYR A 165 -18.04 5.41 -15.83
CA TYR A 165 -17.75 6.49 -16.79
C TYR A 165 -16.52 6.16 -17.63
#